data_AF-A0A8J3FF67-F1
#
_entry.id   AF-A0A8J3FF67-F1
#
_cell.length_a   1.000
_cell.length_b   1.000
_cell.length_c   1.000
_cell.angle_alpha   90.00
_cell.angle_beta   90.00
_cell.angle_gamma   90.00
#
_symmetry.space_group_name_H-M   'P 1'
#
loop_
_entity.id
_entity.type
_entity.pdbx_description
1 polymer ?
#
loop_
_entity_poly.entity_id
_entity_poly.type
_entity_poly.pdbx_seq_one_letter_code
_entity_poly.pdbx_strand_id
1 'polypeptide(L)'
;MLGDGDVGHRVVVRVRAGLREGRPVFRDHLGTLLSMSDTSWTIATRGGPVTVARADVHRAKRVPPPVSGAASGRRPAAPGRTAPDRATGGPDPGP
;
A
#
# COMPACT_ATOMS: atom_id res chain seq x y z
N MET A 1 -2.97 18.36 -5.91
CA MET A 1 -4.20 18.29 -6.73
C MET A 1 -4.01 17.15 -7.72
N LEU A 2 -5.06 16.38 -8.01
CA LEU A 2 -5.00 15.34 -9.05
C LEU A 2 -5.16 15.98 -10.45
N GLY A 3 -4.54 15.37 -11.46
CA GLY A 3 -4.63 15.74 -12.87
C GLY A 3 -4.91 14.53 -13.77
N ASP A 4 -4.97 14.73 -15.09
CA ASP A 4 -5.35 13.67 -16.05
C ASP A 4 -4.43 12.45 -16.02
N GLY A 5 -3.14 12.67 -15.69
CA GLY A 5 -2.16 11.60 -15.49
C GLY A 5 -2.40 10.73 -14.25
N ASP A 6 -3.40 11.04 -13.42
CA ASP A 6 -3.80 10.21 -12.28
C ASP A 6 -4.88 9.18 -12.64
N VAL A 7 -5.45 9.25 -13.85
CA VAL A 7 -6.39 8.23 -14.35
C VAL A 7 -5.66 6.88 -14.45
N GLY A 8 -6.31 5.83 -13.96
CA GLY A 8 -5.74 4.49 -13.82
C GLY A 8 -4.94 4.27 -12.53
N HIS A 9 -4.76 5.31 -11.69
CA HIS A 9 -4.04 5.19 -10.43
C HIS A 9 -4.94 5.13 -9.22
N ARG A 10 -4.40 4.60 -8.12
CA ARG A 10 -5.08 4.56 -6.83
C ARG A 10 -5.09 5.97 -6.23
N VAL A 11 -6.27 6.46 -5.89
CA VAL A 11 -6.49 7.80 -5.37
C VAL A 11 -7.40 7.77 -4.15
N VAL A 12 -7.26 8.79 -3.30
CA VAL A 12 -8.26 9.09 -2.26
C VAL A 12 -8.85 10.46 -2.53
N VAL A 13 -10.18 10.52 -2.56
CA VAL A 13 -10.94 11.73 -2.85
C VAL A 13 -11.90 11.97 -1.69
N ARG A 14 -11.71 13.10 -1.01
CA ARG A 14 -12.57 13.59 0.06
C ARG A 14 -13.63 14.49 -0.52
N VAL A 15 -14.89 14.07 -0.44
CA VAL A 15 -16.04 14.80 -0.98
C VAL A 15 -16.95 15.29 0.14
N ARG A 16 -17.65 16.40 -0.11
CA ARG A 16 -18.79 16.81 0.72
C ARG A 16 -19.97 15.89 0.39
N ALA A 17 -20.48 15.19 1.40
CA ALA A 17 -21.58 14.24 1.26
C ALA A 17 -22.93 14.82 1.71
N GLY A 18 -22.95 16.08 2.15
CA GLY A 18 -24.15 16.79 2.62
C GLY A 18 -23.90 17.54 3.92
N LEU A 19 -24.98 17.87 4.62
CA LEU A 19 -24.99 18.55 5.92
C LEU A 19 -25.64 17.64 6.97
N ARG A 20 -25.02 17.54 8.15
CA ARG A 20 -25.58 16.85 9.33
C ARG A 20 -25.52 17.82 10.50
N GLU A 21 -26.66 18.09 11.12
CA GLU A 21 -26.78 19.06 12.22
C GLU A 21 -26.19 20.44 11.85
N GLY A 22 -26.39 20.87 10.60
CA GLY A 22 -25.85 22.14 10.08
C GLY A 22 -24.34 22.14 9.79
N ARG A 23 -23.65 21.00 9.95
CA ARG A 23 -22.21 20.87 9.68
C ARG A 23 -21.95 20.05 8.42
N PRO A 24 -21.02 20.48 7.54
CA PRO A 24 -20.71 19.72 6.35
C PRO A 24 -20.11 18.37 6.71
N VAL A 25 -20.71 17.31 6.18
CA VAL A 25 -20.21 15.95 6.31
C VAL A 25 -19.29 15.67 5.13
N PHE A 26 -18.16 15.06 5.42
CA PHE A 26 -17.22 14.64 4.41
C PHE A 26 -17.15 13.12 4.35
N ARG A 27 -16.97 12.60 3.14
CA ARG A 27 -16.77 11.18 2.88
C ARG A 27 -15.51 11.00 2.04
N ASP A 28 -14.73 9.99 2.38
CA ASP A 28 -13.53 9.64 1.64
C ASP A 28 -13.80 8.44 0.73
N HIS A 29 -13.56 8.60 -0.57
CA HIS A 29 -13.61 7.54 -1.57
C HIS A 29 -12.18 7.11 -1.91
N LEU A 30 -11.86 5.85 -1.60
CA LEU A 30 -10.59 5.22 -1.92
C LEU A 30 -10.79 4.19 -3.01
N GLY A 31 -10.05 4.32 -4.10
CA GLY A 31 -10.20 3.44 -5.25
C GLY A 31 -9.28 3.81 -6.40
N THR A 32 -9.55 3.24 -7.57
CA THR A 32 -8.84 3.58 -8.80
C THR A 32 -9.61 4.66 -9.54
N LEU A 33 -8.94 5.74 -9.95
CA LEU A 33 -9.57 6.77 -10.78
C LEU A 33 -9.80 6.21 -12.19
N LEU A 34 -11.06 6.04 -12.60
CA LEU A 34 -11.42 5.49 -13.91
C LEU A 34 -11.52 6.57 -14.98
N SER A 35 -12.10 7.71 -14.62
CA SER A 35 -12.29 8.83 -15.53
C SER A 35 -12.24 10.13 -14.75
N MET A 36 -11.66 11.14 -15.37
CA MET A 36 -11.61 12.49 -14.85
C MET A 36 -12.12 13.42 -15.94
N SER A 37 -13.14 14.22 -15.61
CA SER A 37 -13.60 15.32 -16.43
C SER A 37 -13.54 16.62 -15.63
N ASP A 38 -13.80 17.73 -16.30
CA ASP A 38 -13.86 19.05 -15.67
C ASP A 38 -14.95 19.16 -14.60
N THR A 39 -16.03 18.37 -14.73
CA THR A 39 -17.20 18.47 -13.86
C THR A 39 -17.38 17.28 -12.94
N SER A 40 -16.91 16.09 -13.32
CA SER A 40 -17.10 14.86 -12.56
C SER A 40 -15.96 13.87 -12.67
N TRP A 41 -15.70 13.15 -11.58
CA TRP A 41 -14.68 12.13 -11.50
C TRP A 41 -15.33 10.79 -11.16
N THR A 42 -14.86 9.71 -11.77
CA THR A 42 -15.37 8.36 -11.55
C THR A 42 -14.30 7.51 -10.89
N ILE A 43 -14.60 6.92 -9.75
CA ILE A 43 -13.66 6.15 -8.92
C ILE A 43 -14.19 4.74 -8.75
N ALA A 44 -13.43 3.73 -9.17
CA ALA A 44 -13.71 2.33 -8.87
C ALA A 44 -13.37 2.04 -7.41
N THR A 45 -14.39 2.00 -6.55
CA THR A 45 -14.24 1.61 -5.14
C THR A 45 -14.56 0.12 -4.96
N ARG A 46 -14.25 -0.44 -3.78
CA ARG A 46 -14.59 -1.83 -3.44
C ARG A 46 -16.10 -2.13 -3.50
N GLY A 47 -16.94 -1.13 -3.24
CA GLY A 47 -18.40 -1.26 -3.31
C GLY A 47 -18.99 -1.01 -4.70
N GLY A 48 -18.14 -0.78 -5.71
CA GLY A 48 -18.54 -0.40 -7.06
C GLY A 48 -18.04 0.98 -7.48
N PRO A 49 -18.25 1.36 -8.74
CA PRO A 49 -17.91 2.68 -9.25
C PRO A 49 -18.73 3.78 -8.57
N VAL A 50 -18.07 4.87 -8.18
CA VAL A 50 -18.70 6.06 -7.62
C VAL A 50 -18.34 7.25 -8.48
N THR A 51 -19.36 7.99 -8.94
CA THR A 51 -19.20 9.26 -9.64
C THR A 51 -19.37 10.40 -8.64
N VAL A 52 -18.43 11.32 -8.61
CA VAL A 52 -18.43 12.49 -7.73
C VAL A 52 -18.30 13.76 -8.55
N ALA A 53 -19.04 14.81 -8.19
CA ALA A 53 -18.89 16.11 -8.83
C ALA A 53 -17.60 16.79 -8.35
N ARG A 54 -16.85 17.42 -9.27
CA ARG A 54 -15.62 18.13 -8.96
C ARG A 54 -15.86 19.27 -7.95
N ALA A 55 -17.04 19.90 -8.00
CA ALA A 55 -17.44 20.93 -7.05
C ALA A 55 -17.55 20.43 -5.59
N ASP A 56 -17.85 19.15 -5.39
CA ASP A 56 -17.95 18.55 -4.06
C ASP A 56 -16.61 18.05 -3.54
N VAL A 57 -15.59 17.96 -4.39
CA VAL A 57 -14.25 17.50 -4.00
C VAL A 57 -13.56 18.55 -3.16
N HIS A 58 -13.35 18.22 -1.88
CA HIS A 58 -12.66 19.08 -0.94
C HIS A 58 -11.14 18.88 -0.98
N ARG A 59 -10.68 17.62 -1.05
CA ARG A 59 -9.26 17.27 -1.19
C ARG A 59 -9.10 15.99 -1.97
N ALA A 60 -8.05 15.91 -2.78
CA ALA A 60 -7.70 14.70 -3.49
C ALA A 60 -6.18 14.52 -3.58
N LYS A 61 -5.72 13.27 -3.46
CA LYS A 61 -4.31 12.92 -3.63
C LYS A 61 -4.15 11.53 -4.23
N ARG A 62 -3.05 11.34 -4.97
CA ARG A 62 -2.61 10.02 -5.42
C ARG A 62 -2.09 9.25 -4.22
N VAL A 63 -2.51 7.99 -4.13
CA VAL A 63 -2.08 7.07 -3.08
C VAL A 63 -1.14 6.08 -3.74
N PRO A 64 0.13 5.99 -3.30
CA PRO A 64 1.01 4.94 -3.75
C PRO A 64 0.35 3.57 -3.51
N PRO A 65 0.60 2.57 -4.35
CA PRO A 65 0.23 1.20 -3.98
C PRO A 65 0.83 0.90 -2.60
N PRO A 66 0.15 0.10 -1.76
CA PRO A 66 0.77 -0.36 -0.52
C PRO A 66 2.13 -0.92 -0.89
N VAL A 67 3.19 -0.34 -0.32
CA VAL A 67 4.52 -0.91 -0.47
C VAL A 67 4.37 -2.34 0.00
N SER A 68 4.61 -3.30 -0.91
CA SER A 68 4.75 -4.69 -0.55
C SER A 68 5.93 -4.73 0.41
N GLY A 69 5.66 -4.58 1.70
CA GLY A 69 6.64 -4.76 2.75
C GLY A 69 7.25 -6.11 2.48
N ALA A 70 8.57 -6.09 2.34
CA ALA A 70 9.44 -7.23 2.27
C ALA A 70 8.87 -8.40 3.10
N ALA A 71 8.97 -9.59 2.51
CA ALA A 71 8.89 -10.86 3.18
C ALA A 71 9.09 -10.72 4.70
N SER A 72 8.11 -11.17 5.48
CA SER A 72 8.41 -11.69 6.82
C SER A 72 9.67 -12.52 6.65
N GLY A 73 10.76 -12.03 7.25
CA GLY A 73 12.10 -12.47 6.88
C GLY A 73 12.17 -13.97 6.96
N ARG A 74 12.24 -14.65 5.80
CA ARG A 74 12.91 -15.94 5.76
C ARG A 74 14.36 -15.61 6.08
N ARG A 75 14.69 -15.62 7.37
CA ARG A 75 16.08 -15.68 7.84
C ARG A 75 16.72 -16.78 6.99
N PRO A 76 17.74 -16.52 6.17
CA PRO A 76 18.52 -17.63 5.66
C PRO A 76 19.02 -18.36 6.90
N ALA A 77 18.61 -19.62 7.05
CA ALA A 77 19.25 -20.49 8.02
C ALA A 77 20.75 -20.38 7.74
N ALA A 78 21.50 -19.90 8.73
CA ALA A 78 22.94 -19.82 8.62
C ALA A 78 23.46 -21.18 8.14
N PRO A 79 24.39 -21.24 7.17
CA PRO A 79 25.03 -22.50 6.83
C PRO A 79 25.61 -23.06 8.13
N GLY A 80 25.26 -24.32 8.41
CA GLY A 80 25.60 -25.00 9.65
C GLY A 80 27.07 -24.79 9.99
N ARG A 81 27.34 -24.51 11.25
CA ARG A 81 28.64 -24.83 11.83
C ARG A 81 28.77 -26.35 11.77
N THR A 82 29.33 -26.85 10.67
CA THR A 82 29.90 -28.19 10.62
C THR A 82 31.10 -28.15 11.56
N ALA A 83 30.92 -28.68 12.77
CA ALA A 83 32.05 -29.09 13.58
C ALA A 83 32.79 -30.17 12.78
N PRO A 84 34.10 -30.04 12.50
CA PRO A 84 34.86 -31.19 12.05
C PRO A 84 34.95 -32.16 13.21
N ASP A 85 34.22 -33.26 13.07
CA ASP A 85 34.57 -34.51 13.71
C ASP A 85 35.98 -34.91 13.23
N ARG A 86 36.93 -34.92 14.16
CA ARG A 86 38.07 -35.82 14.09
C ARG A 86 38.30 -36.42 15.47
N ALA A 87 37.57 -37.50 15.73
CA ALA A 87 38.10 -38.57 16.53
C ALA A 87 39.44 -39.07 15.94
N THR A 88 40.41 -39.35 16.82
CA THR A 88 41.18 -40.62 16.89
C THR A 88 42.63 -40.38 17.31
N GLY A 89 43.01 -40.95 18.46
CA GLY A 89 44.26 -41.68 18.64
C GLY A 89 45.48 -40.90 19.16
N GLY A 90 45.97 -41.27 20.35
CA GLY A 90 47.33 -40.97 20.82
C GLY A 90 48.42 -41.74 20.04
N PRO A 91 49.63 -42.01 20.59
CA PRO A 91 50.15 -41.73 21.93
C PRO A 91 51.47 -40.92 21.96
N ASP A 92 51.89 -40.60 23.18
CA ASP A 92 53.27 -40.28 23.60
C ASP A 92 54.26 -41.35 23.06
N PRO A 93 55.45 -40.98 22.57
CA PRO A 93 56.65 -41.23 23.39
C PRO A 93 57.88 -40.33 23.13
N GLY A 94 58.50 -39.84 24.23
CA GLY A 94 59.96 -39.72 24.45
C GLY A 94 60.78 -38.82 23.51
N PRO A 95 62.10 -38.62 23.73
CA PRO A 95 63.05 -39.39 24.53
C PRO A 95 63.35 -38.87 25.94
#